data_AF-A0A537ZY87-F1
#
_entry.id   AF-A0A537ZY87-F1
#
_cell.length_a   1.000
_cell.length_b   1.000
_cell.length_c   1.000
_cell.angle_alpha   90.00
_cell.angle_beta   90.00
_cell.angle_gamma   90.00
#
_symmetry.space_group_name_H-M   'P 1'
#
loop_
_entity.id
_entity.type
_entity.pdbx_description
1 polymer ?
#
loop_
_entity_poly.entity_id
_entity_poly.type
_entity_poly.pdbx_seq_one_letter_code
_entity_poly.pdbx_strand_id
1 'polypeptide(L)'
;MGVLIVGETAEPPASAIELEAAGFEVERRVDGPRPVDGTQEIAEIAGDLREFERALEAGSVDAVLIASDSPAALAAVIVATKMGVPVASLLVPDEASGDGANARVIRQLADAALAPDAEAIMEWARDGYPARP
;
A
#
# COMPACT_ATOMS: atom_id res chain seq x y z
N MET A 1 -9.23 -8.79 10.21
CA MET A 1 -9.12 -7.64 9.30
C MET A 1 -7.77 -7.72 8.66
N GLY A 2 -7.74 -7.84 7.34
CA GLY A 2 -6.51 -7.97 6.58
C GLY A 2 -5.98 -6.63 6.11
N VAL A 3 -4.68 -6.42 6.25
CA VAL A 3 -3.99 -5.22 5.80
C VAL A 3 -2.85 -5.64 4.89
N LEU A 4 -2.81 -5.06 3.69
CA LEU A 4 -1.71 -5.24 2.76
C LEU A 4 -0.78 -4.02 2.83
N ILE A 5 0.48 -4.23 3.19
CA ILE A 5 1.51 -3.18 3.18
C ILE A 5 2.39 -3.34 1.94
N VAL A 6 2.50 -2.28 1.14
CA VAL A 6 3.27 -2.28 -0.13
C VAL A 6 4.38 -1.24 -0.06
N GLY A 7 5.58 -1.63 -0.50
CA GLY A 7 6.74 -0.74 -0.54
C GLY A 7 7.63 -0.81 0.69
N GLU A 8 7.53 -1.88 1.49
CA GLU A 8 8.42 -2.08 2.64
C GLU A 8 9.81 -2.59 2.22
N THR A 9 10.79 -2.33 3.09
CA THR A 9 12.08 -3.03 3.11
C THR A 9 11.91 -4.49 3.57
N ALA A 10 12.92 -5.34 3.35
CA ALA A 10 12.85 -6.76 3.71
C ALA A 10 12.61 -7.04 5.21
N GLU A 11 12.97 -6.11 6.10
CA GLU A 11 12.67 -6.20 7.53
C GLU A 11 11.32 -5.53 7.84
N PRO A 12 10.43 -6.18 8.62
CA PRO A 12 9.16 -5.58 9.01
C PRO A 12 9.39 -4.34 9.88
N PRO A 13 8.71 -3.22 9.60
CA PRO A 13 8.71 -2.08 10.50
C PRO A 13 8.01 -2.45 11.81
N ALA A 14 8.32 -1.70 12.88
CA ALA A 14 7.70 -1.90 14.19
C ALA A 14 6.16 -1.87 14.13
N SER A 15 5.60 -1.02 13.26
CA SER A 15 4.16 -0.92 13.03
C SER A 15 3.54 -2.22 12.52
N ALA A 16 4.20 -2.97 11.64
CA ALA A 16 3.70 -4.25 11.14
C ALA A 16 3.60 -5.30 12.27
N ILE A 17 4.62 -5.36 13.14
CA ILE A 17 4.66 -6.27 14.29
C ILE A 17 3.53 -5.92 15.29
N GLU A 18 3.34 -4.62 15.55
CA GLU A 18 2.30 -4.14 16.46
C GLU A 18 0.89 -4.40 15.93
N LEU A 19 0.67 -4.28 14.61
CA LEU A 19 -0.59 -4.63 13.96
C LEU A 19 -0.91 -6.12 14.10
N GLU A 20 0.05 -6.99 13.83
CA GLU A 20 -0.10 -8.44 14.02
C GLU A 20 -0.42 -8.77 15.49
N ALA A 21 0.28 -8.14 16.44
CA ALA A 21 0.02 -8.31 17.88
C ALA A 21 -1.38 -7.82 18.29
N ALA A 22 -1.94 -6.85 17.55
CA ALA A 22 -3.31 -6.36 17.72
C ALA A 22 -4.38 -7.22 17.01
N GLY A 23 -3.99 -8.32 16.36
CA GLY A 23 -4.89 -9.27 15.71
C GLY A 23 -5.22 -8.97 14.25
N PHE A 24 -4.43 -8.14 13.58
CA PHE A 24 -4.55 -7.90 12.14
C PHE A 24 -3.85 -9.01 11.36
N GLU A 25 -4.41 -9.39 10.22
CA GLU A 25 -3.72 -10.26 9.26
C GLU A 25 -2.91 -9.36 8.33
N VAL A 26 -1.59 -9.30 8.54
CA VAL A 26 -0.70 -8.40 7.80
C VAL A 26 -0.04 -9.15 6.65
N GLU A 27 -0.38 -8.79 5.42
CA GLU A 27 0.34 -9.20 4.22
C GLU A 27 1.32 -8.11 3.81
N ARG A 28 2.51 -8.49 3.35
CA ARG A 28 3.57 -7.55 2.98
C ARG A 28 4.08 -7.81 1.58
N ARG A 29 4.18 -6.74 0.79
CA ARG A 29 4.78 -6.74 -0.53
C ARG A 29 5.99 -5.80 -0.55
N VAL A 30 7.16 -6.42 -0.54
CA VAL A 30 8.46 -5.75 -0.66
C VAL A 30 8.67 -5.31 -2.11
N ASP A 31 9.30 -4.16 -2.30
CA ASP A 31 9.63 -3.65 -3.62
C ASP A 31 10.60 -4.59 -4.36
N GLY A 32 10.30 -4.82 -5.64
CA GLY A 32 11.17 -5.56 -6.55
C GLY A 32 12.41 -4.75 -6.96
N PRO A 33 13.37 -5.40 -7.63
CA PRO A 33 14.50 -4.68 -8.23
C PRO A 33 13.99 -3.62 -9.22
N ARG A 34 14.70 -2.49 -9.31
CA ARG A 34 14.34 -1.42 -10.25
C ARG A 34 14.47 -1.91 -11.70
N PRO A 35 13.49 -1.63 -12.57
CA PRO A 35 13.55 -2.01 -13.97
C PRO A 35 14.74 -1.38 -14.68
N VAL A 36 15.29 -2.09 -15.67
CA VAL A 36 16.49 -1.69 -16.41
C VAL A 36 16.14 -0.72 -17.55
N ASP A 37 14.92 -0.82 -18.09
CA ASP A 37 14.38 0.06 -19.12
C ASP A 37 12.86 0.25 -19.02
N GLY A 38 12.33 1.18 -19.83
CA GLY A 38 10.90 1.54 -19.79
C GLY A 38 9.94 0.47 -20.32
N THR A 39 10.38 -0.46 -21.17
CA THR A 39 9.52 -1.57 -21.62
C THR A 39 9.36 -2.60 -20.52
N GLN A 40 10.46 -2.89 -19.82
CA GLN A 40 10.44 -3.73 -18.63
C GLN A 40 9.59 -3.09 -17.53
N GLU A 41 9.73 -1.78 -17.28
CA GLU A 41 8.91 -1.06 -16.31
C GLU A 41 7.41 -1.16 -16.60
N ILE A 42 6.99 -0.99 -17.86
CA ILE A 42 5.57 -1.15 -18.25
C ILE A 42 5.10 -2.59 -18.03
N ALA A 43 5.93 -3.59 -18.36
CA ALA A 43 5.58 -5.00 -18.19
C ALA A 43 5.44 -5.38 -16.71
N GLU A 44 6.32 -4.87 -15.85
CA GLU A 44 6.27 -5.05 -14.40
C GLU A 44 5.03 -4.40 -13.79
N ILE A 45 4.74 -3.14 -14.12
CA ILE A 45 3.50 -2.46 -13.69
C ILE A 45 2.27 -3.26 -14.12
N ALA A 46 2.21 -3.72 -15.37
CA ALA A 46 1.10 -4.53 -15.86
C ALA A 46 0.97 -5.89 -15.14
N GLY A 47 2.10 -6.47 -14.72
CA GLY A 47 2.14 -7.66 -13.87
C GLY A 47 1.57 -7.38 -12.49
N ASP A 48 2.09 -6.35 -11.82
CA ASP A 48 1.68 -5.94 -10.47
C ASP A 48 0.19 -5.58 -10.43
N LEU A 49 -0.33 -4.85 -11.42
CA LEU A 49 -1.76 -4.55 -11.53
C LEU A 49 -2.62 -5.81 -11.50
N ARG A 50 -2.22 -6.87 -12.21
CA ARG A 50 -2.96 -8.15 -12.24
C ARG A 50 -2.79 -8.94 -10.94
N GLU A 51 -1.64 -8.86 -10.30
CA GLU A 51 -1.37 -9.56 -9.05
C GLU A 51 -2.19 -8.93 -7.91
N PHE A 52 -2.14 -7.61 -7.77
CA PHE A 52 -2.95 -6.90 -6.79
C PHE A 52 -4.44 -7.07 -7.03
N GLU A 53 -4.90 -7.09 -8.28
CA GLU A 53 -6.31 -7.32 -8.59
C GLU A 53 -6.77 -8.68 -8.08
N ARG A 54 -6.01 -9.74 -8.34
CA ARG A 54 -6.31 -11.08 -7.82
C ARG A 54 -6.28 -11.14 -6.30
N ALA A 55 -5.31 -10.46 -5.68
CA ALA A 55 -5.17 -10.43 -4.22
C ALA A 55 -6.38 -9.76 -3.57
N LEU A 56 -6.81 -8.60 -4.09
CA LEU A 56 -7.98 -7.89 -3.56
C LEU A 56 -9.31 -8.60 -3.90
N GLU A 57 -9.41 -9.28 -5.05
CA GLU A 57 -10.57 -10.10 -5.40
C GLU A 57 -10.76 -11.31 -4.48
N ALA A 58 -9.69 -11.82 -3.88
CA ALA A 58 -9.77 -12.91 -2.90
C ALA A 58 -10.51 -12.49 -1.62
N GLY A 59 -10.63 -11.19 -1.36
CA GLY A 59 -11.43 -10.62 -0.27
C GLY A 59 -10.81 -10.75 1.12
N SER A 60 -9.53 -11.13 1.23
CA SER A 60 -8.80 -11.18 2.51
C SER A 60 -8.17 -9.85 2.92
N VAL A 61 -8.11 -8.88 2.02
CA VAL A 61 -7.50 -7.56 2.26
C VAL A 61 -8.61 -6.51 2.42
N ASP A 62 -8.70 -5.94 3.61
CA ASP A 62 -9.69 -4.92 3.97
C ASP A 62 -9.14 -3.50 3.79
N ALA A 63 -7.81 -3.31 3.82
CA ALA A 63 -7.16 -2.02 3.61
C ALA A 63 -5.74 -2.18 3.03
N VAL A 64 -5.26 -1.14 2.33
CA VAL A 64 -3.91 -1.08 1.74
C VAL A 64 -3.12 0.07 2.33
N LEU A 65 -1.89 -0.21 2.78
CA LEU A 65 -0.92 0.78 3.25
C LEU A 65 0.22 0.90 2.24
N ILE A 66 0.52 2.13 1.81
CA ILE A 66 1.57 2.43 0.84
C ILE A 66 2.75 3.08 1.57
N ALA A 67 3.89 2.41 1.57
CA ALA A 67 5.11 2.82 2.27
C ALA A 67 6.23 3.35 1.35
N SER A 68 6.06 3.34 0.03
CA SER A 68 7.03 3.85 -0.95
C SER A 68 6.35 4.51 -2.16
N ASP A 69 7.14 5.07 -3.08
CA ASP A 69 6.68 5.62 -4.36
C ASP A 69 7.05 4.74 -5.58
N SER A 70 7.29 3.44 -5.34
CA SER A 70 7.68 2.49 -6.38
C SER A 70 6.58 2.25 -7.44
N PRO A 71 6.93 1.66 -8.60
CA PRO A 71 5.93 1.21 -9.57
C PRO A 71 4.92 0.20 -8.99
N ALA A 72 5.34 -0.66 -8.08
CA ALA A 72 4.46 -1.61 -7.40
C ALA A 72 3.50 -0.89 -6.44
N ALA A 73 3.99 0.09 -5.67
CA ALA A 73 3.15 0.95 -4.83
C ALA A 73 2.11 1.72 -5.68
N LEU A 74 2.51 2.23 -6.84
CA LEU A 74 1.59 2.86 -7.79
C LEU A 74 0.52 1.88 -8.29
N ALA A 75 0.90 0.66 -8.67
CA ALA A 75 -0.04 -0.36 -9.12
C ALA A 75 -1.03 -0.72 -8.00
N ALA A 76 -0.54 -0.88 -6.77
CA ALA A 76 -1.37 -1.19 -5.61
C ALA A 76 -2.43 -0.12 -5.34
N VAL A 77 -2.06 1.17 -5.33
CA VAL A 77 -3.04 2.24 -5.11
C VAL A 77 -4.08 2.29 -6.23
N ILE A 78 -3.67 2.13 -7.50
CA ILE A 78 -4.61 2.14 -8.64
C ILE A 78 -5.65 1.02 -8.50
N VAL A 79 -5.21 -0.19 -8.17
CA VAL A 79 -6.11 -1.34 -8.04
C VAL A 79 -6.98 -1.19 -6.80
N ALA A 80 -6.43 -0.78 -5.66
CA ALA A 80 -7.21 -0.59 -4.44
C ALA A 80 -8.31 0.46 -4.62
N THR A 81 -7.98 1.61 -5.24
CA THR A 81 -8.97 2.63 -5.62
C THR A 81 -10.02 2.07 -6.56
N LYS A 82 -9.63 1.32 -7.61
CA LYS A 82 -10.57 0.67 -8.54
C LYS A 82 -11.53 -0.27 -7.81
N MET A 83 -11.03 -1.02 -6.85
CA MET A 83 -11.79 -2.04 -6.11
C MET A 83 -12.57 -1.47 -4.93
N GLY A 84 -12.44 -0.16 -4.65
CA GLY A 84 -13.03 0.48 -3.49
C GLY A 84 -12.53 -0.13 -2.18
N VAL A 85 -11.23 -0.43 -2.12
CA VAL A 85 -10.51 -0.83 -0.90
C VAL A 85 -9.80 0.41 -0.37
N PRO A 86 -9.97 0.77 0.92
CA PRO A 86 -9.32 1.92 1.53
C PRO A 86 -7.80 1.91 1.36
N VAL A 87 -7.22 3.07 1.06
CA VAL A 87 -5.78 3.25 0.91
C VAL A 87 -5.27 4.36 1.83
N ALA A 88 -4.22 4.09 2.59
CA ALA A 88 -3.44 5.11 3.27
C ALA A 88 -1.99 5.12 2.80
N SER A 89 -1.41 6.31 2.68
CA SER A 89 0.03 6.48 2.45
C SER A 89 0.72 6.72 3.79
N LEU A 90 1.80 6.00 4.05
CA LEU A 90 2.64 6.19 5.23
C LEU A 90 3.65 7.31 4.97
N LEU A 91 3.70 8.27 5.88
CA LEU A 91 4.64 9.38 5.87
C LEU A 91 6.00 8.89 6.37
N VAL A 92 6.90 8.54 5.46
CA VAL A 92 8.28 8.19 5.84
C VAL A 92 9.05 9.48 6.16
N PRO A 93 9.49 9.72 7.41
CA PRO A 93 10.34 10.86 7.72
C PRO A 93 11.70 10.65 7.03
N ASP A 94 12.26 11.73 6.44
CA ASP A 94 13.52 11.79 5.66
C ASP A 94 13.50 11.32 4.20
N GLU A 95 12.42 10.77 3.66
CA GLU A 95 12.25 10.77 2.21
C GLU A 95 11.83 12.18 1.78
N ALA A 96 12.80 12.95 1.31
CA ALA A 96 12.59 14.23 0.63
C ALA A 96 11.41 14.05 -0.33
N SER A 97 10.25 14.59 0.06
CA SER A 97 8.94 14.23 -0.48
C SER A 97 9.02 14.10 -1.99
N GLY A 98 9.08 12.85 -2.47
CA GLY A 98 9.48 12.55 -3.84
C GLY A 98 8.65 13.39 -4.79
N ASP A 99 9.30 14.27 -5.55
CA ASP A 99 8.61 15.09 -6.55
C ASP A 99 8.35 14.29 -7.86
N GLY A 100 8.47 12.96 -7.76
CA GLY A 100 8.23 12.00 -8.82
C GLY A 100 6.74 11.83 -9.13
N ALA A 101 6.46 11.39 -10.35
CA ALA A 101 5.08 11.20 -10.82
C ALA A 101 4.30 10.22 -9.95
N ASN A 102 4.91 9.10 -9.53
CA ASN A 102 4.26 8.08 -8.70
C ASN A 102 3.85 8.64 -7.33
N ALA A 103 4.75 9.31 -6.62
CA ALA A 103 4.46 9.94 -5.33
C ALA A 103 3.32 10.97 -5.41
N ARG A 104 3.21 11.70 -6.53
CA ARG A 104 2.09 12.63 -6.75
C ARG A 104 0.77 11.90 -6.95
N VAL A 105 0.75 10.83 -7.75
CA VAL A 105 -0.45 10.04 -8.00
C VAL A 105 -0.89 9.29 -6.74
N ILE A 106 0.05 8.66 -6.02
CA ILE A 106 -0.22 7.97 -4.75
C ILE A 106 -0.87 8.92 -3.75
N ARG A 107 -0.32 10.13 -3.56
CA ARG A 107 -0.93 11.14 -2.67
C ARG A 107 -2.31 11.60 -3.11
N GLN A 108 -2.59 11.58 -4.41
CA GLN A 108 -3.90 11.99 -4.94
C GLN A 108 -4.96 10.91 -4.78
N LEU A 109 -4.56 9.64 -4.79
CA LEU A 109 -5.46 8.49 -4.73
C LEU A 109 -5.60 7.89 -3.32
N ALA A 110 -4.65 8.15 -2.41
CA ALA A 110 -4.75 7.73 -1.03
C ALA A 110 -5.87 8.51 -0.30
N ASP A 111 -6.64 7.80 0.50
CA ASP A 111 -7.72 8.37 1.33
C ASP A 111 -7.16 9.13 2.54
N ALA A 112 -6.00 8.71 3.03
CA ALA A 112 -5.31 9.32 4.17
C ALA A 112 -3.78 9.31 4.02
N ALA A 113 -3.14 10.24 4.71
CA ALA A 113 -1.70 10.21 4.96
C ALA A 113 -1.49 10.02 6.47
N LEU A 114 -0.81 8.93 6.85
CA LEU A 114 -0.64 8.50 8.23
C LEU A 114 0.83 8.55 8.63
N ALA A 115 1.10 8.85 9.90
CA ALA A 115 2.42 8.53 10.45
C ALA A 115 2.60 7.00 10.50
N PRO A 116 3.83 6.50 10.44
CA PRO A 116 4.12 5.06 10.46
C PRO A 116 4.02 4.49 11.89
N ASP A 117 2.96 4.86 12.62
CA ASP A 117 2.65 4.41 13.96
C ASP A 117 1.43 3.47 13.93
N ALA A 118 1.50 2.37 14.68
CA ALA A 118 0.44 1.36 14.63
C ALA A 118 -0.90 1.87 15.15
N GLU A 119 -0.89 2.81 16.10
CA GLU A 119 -2.12 3.36 16.67
C GLU A 119 -2.96 4.11 15.63
N ALA A 120 -2.34 5.05 14.90
CA ALA A 120 -3.01 5.79 13.81
C ALA A 120 -3.46 4.85 12.67
N ILE A 121 -2.63 3.86 12.32
CA ILE A 121 -2.99 2.87 11.30
C ILE A 121 -4.20 2.04 11.75
N MET A 122 -4.22 1.59 13.00
CA MET A 122 -5.33 0.80 13.53
C MET A 122 -6.62 1.60 13.65
N GLU A 123 -6.55 2.86 14.09
CA GLU A 123 -7.70 3.76 14.17
C GLU A 123 -8.29 3.97 12.77
N TRP A 124 -7.44 4.35 11.80
CA TRP A 124 -7.86 4.53 10.42
C TRP A 124 -8.43 3.24 9.81
N ALA A 125 -7.79 2.09 10.00
CA ALA A 125 -8.26 0.85 9.40
C ALA A 125 -9.60 0.36 9.98
N ARG A 126 -9.90 0.67 11.25
CA ARG A 126 -11.20 0.37 11.87
C ARG A 126 -12.31 1.32 11.42
N ASP A 127 -11.97 2.59 11.20
CA ASP A 127 -12.93 3.65 10.84
C ASP A 127 -13.08 3.82 9.31
N GLY A 128 -12.15 3.29 8.54
CA GLY A 128 -11.80 3.72 7.19
C GLY A 128 -12.86 3.50 6.12
N TYR A 129 -13.88 2.65 6.32
CA TYR A 129 -15.03 2.63 5.42
C TYR A 129 -16.29 2.04 6.08
N PRO A 130 -17.46 2.73 6.05
CA PRO A 130 -18.72 2.13 6.45
C PRO A 130 -19.07 0.97 5.50
N ALA A 131 -19.71 -0.08 6.05
CA ALA A 131 -20.09 -1.29 5.34
C ALA A 131 -20.69 -1.02 3.95
N ARG A 132 -20.18 -1.72 2.93
CA ARG A 132 -20.76 -1.70 1.57
C ARG A 132 -22.27 -2.01 1.67
N PRO A 133 -23.14 -1.23 1.00
CA PRO A 133 -24.56 -1.54 0.91
C PRO A 133 -24.81 -2.87 0.19
#